data_AF-A0A2D9A4X6-F1
#
_entry.id   AF-A0A2D9A4X6-F1
#
_cell.length_a   1.000
_cell.length_b   1.000
_cell.length_c   1.000
_cell.angle_alpha   90.00
_cell.angle_beta   90.00
_cell.angle_gamma   90.00
#
_symmetry.space_group_name_H-M   'P 1'
#
loop_
_entity.id
_entity.type
_entity.pdbx_description
1 polymer ?
#
loop_
_entity_poly.entity_id
_entity_poly.type
_entity_poly.pdbx_seq_one_letter_code
_entity_poly.pdbx_strand_id
1 'polypeptide(L)' 'MSKLLEEAFTKHAELQEADQDSIATWLLDETVSDGDWKKLLSESGEYLERLADGALAEHSANQTKELDPDEL' A
#
# COMPACT_ATOMS: atom_id res chain seq x y z
N MET A 1 10.64 -19.42 11.45
CA MET A 1 10.64 -17.96 11.62
C MET A 1 12.01 -17.45 11.18
N SER A 2 12.14 -16.24 10.65
CA SER A 2 13.50 -15.74 10.34
C SER A 2 14.23 -15.45 11.65
N LYS A 3 15.57 -15.53 11.65
CA LYS A 3 16.37 -15.22 12.86
C LYS A 3 16.09 -13.81 13.39
N LEU A 4 15.87 -12.86 12.48
CA LEU A 4 15.55 -11.47 12.83
C LEU A 4 14.17 -11.35 13.49
N LEU A 5 13.19 -12.10 13.00
CA LEU A 5 11.84 -12.10 13.56
C LEU A 5 11.79 -12.81 14.93
N GLU A 6 12.58 -13.87 15.13
CA GLU A 6 12.78 -14.51 16.44
C GLU A 6 13.41 -13.57 17.47
N GLU A 7 14.45 -12.83 17.07
CA GLU A 7 15.09 -11.85 17.95
C GLU A 7 14.14 -10.70 18.30
N ALA A 8 13.33 -10.24 17.34
CA ALA A 8 12.31 -9.23 17.58
C ALA A 8 11.30 -9.72 18.62
N PHE A 9 10.67 -10.89 18.45
CA PHE A 9 9.70 -11.42 19.41
C PHE A 9 10.31 -11.65 20.80
N THR A 10 11.55 -12.11 20.87
CA THR A 10 12.25 -12.33 22.16
C THR A 10 12.42 -11.02 22.92
N LYS A 11 12.85 -9.94 22.26
CA LYS A 11 12.99 -8.62 22.90
C LYS A 11 11.64 -8.02 23.29
N HIS A 12 10.60 -8.28 22.53
CA HIS A 12 9.25 -7.77 22.81
C HIS A 12 8.59 -8.51 23.97
N ALA A 13 8.89 -9.79 24.16
CA ALA A 13 8.40 -10.58 25.29
C ALA A 13 8.89 -10.07 26.66
N GLU A 14 9.95 -9.26 26.69
CA GLU A 14 10.46 -8.62 27.91
C GLU A 14 9.70 -7.32 28.27
N LEU A 15 8.85 -6.80 27.37
CA LEU A 15 8.06 -5.59 27.61
C LEU A 15 6.80 -5.88 28.45
N GLN A 16 6.14 -4.82 28.93
CA GLN A 16 4.85 -4.95 29.60
C GLN A 16 3.75 -5.35 28.60
N GLU A 17 2.73 -6.08 29.06
CA GLU A 17 1.64 -6.57 28.19
C GLU A 17 0.99 -5.45 27.35
N ALA A 18 0.82 -4.25 27.93
CA ALA A 18 0.26 -3.11 27.20
C ALA A 18 1.10 -2.68 25.97
N ASP A 19 2.43 -2.74 26.10
CA ASP A 19 3.34 -2.43 24.99
C ASP A 19 3.38 -3.57 23.97
N GLN A 20 3.30 -4.82 24.43
CA GLN A 20 3.20 -6.00 23.56
C GLN A 20 1.92 -5.95 22.70
N ASP A 21 0.77 -5.67 23.32
CA ASP A 21 -0.52 -5.56 22.64
C ASP A 21 -0.54 -4.40 21.65
N SER A 22 0.08 -3.27 21.99
CA SER A 22 0.19 -2.12 21.10
C SER A 22 0.98 -2.46 19.84
N ILE A 23 2.11 -3.16 20.00
CA ILE A 23 2.97 -3.56 18.88
C ILE A 23 2.32 -4.68 18.05
N ALA A 24 1.63 -5.63 18.71
CA ALA A 24 0.87 -6.67 18.02
C ALA A 24 -0.27 -6.07 17.18
N THR A 25 -0.98 -5.09 17.72
CA THR A 25 -2.05 -4.38 17.00
C THR A 25 -1.51 -3.68 15.77
N TRP A 26 -0.40 -2.93 15.92
CA TRP A 26 0.24 -2.25 14.80
C TRP A 26 0.70 -3.23 13.70
N LEU A 27 1.34 -4.35 14.09
CA LEU A 27 1.82 -5.34 13.13
C LEU A 27 0.67 -6.02 12.38
N LEU A 28 -0.44 -6.31 13.07
CA LEU A 28 -1.64 -6.87 12.46
C LEU A 28 -2.28 -5.89 11.48
N ASP A 29 -2.39 -4.61 11.86
CA ASP A 29 -2.96 -3.55 11.01
C ASP A 29 -2.15 -3.34 9.73
N GLU A 30 -0.82 -3.31 9.84
CA GLU A 30 0.09 -3.21 8.69
C GLU A 30 -0.10 -4.39 7.73
N THR A 31 -0.26 -5.60 8.27
CA THR A 31 -0.45 -6.81 7.45
C THR A 31 -1.81 -6.81 6.72
N VAL A 32 -2.85 -6.28 7.38
CA VAL A 32 -4.20 -6.14 6.80
C VAL A 32 -4.20 -5.06 5.73
N SER A 33 -3.60 -3.89 5.99
CA SER A 33 -3.47 -2.78 5.03
C SER A 33 -2.82 -3.23 3.71
N ASP A 34 -1.71 -3.97 3.80
CA ASP A 34 -0.98 -4.49 2.64
C ASP A 34 -1.79 -5.55 1.85
N GLY A 35 -2.57 -6.37 2.58
CA GLY A 35 -3.45 -7.38 2.01
C GLY A 35 -4.66 -6.77 1.29
N ASP A 36 -5.28 -5.78 1.91
CA ASP A 36 -6.45 -5.07 1.37
C ASP A 36 -6.09 -4.27 0.13
N TRP A 37 -4.92 -3.62 0.11
CA TRP A 37 -4.47 -2.90 -1.08
C TRP A 37 -4.21 -3.86 -2.26
N LYS A 38 -3.55 -5.00 -2.03
CA LYS A 38 -3.35 -6.01 -3.09
C LYS A 38 -4.67 -6.54 -3.63
N LYS A 39 -5.65 -6.78 -2.76
CA LYS A 39 -6.98 -7.23 -3.16
C LYS A 39 -7.70 -6.16 -3.99
N LEU A 40 -7.79 -4.93 -3.48
CA LEU A 40 -8.41 -3.81 -4.19
C LEU A 40 -7.76 -3.56 -5.54
N LEU A 41 -6.43 -3.61 -5.61
CA LEU A 41 -5.69 -3.47 -6.87
C LEU A 41 -6.04 -4.60 -7.85
N SER A 42 -6.11 -5.85 -7.39
CA SER A 42 -6.45 -7.00 -8.25
C SER A 42 -7.87 -6.90 -8.83
N GLU A 43 -8.80 -6.28 -8.11
CA GLU A 43 -10.18 -6.07 -8.54
C GLU A 43 -10.33 -4.82 -9.44
N SER A 44 -9.35 -3.91 -9.43
CA SER A 44 -9.42 -2.63 -10.14
C SER A 44 -9.04 -2.67 -11.63
N GLY A 45 -8.68 -3.84 -12.16
CA GLY A 45 -8.13 -3.98 -13.52
C GLY A 45 -8.98 -3.35 -14.64
N GLU A 46 -10.28 -3.68 -14.69
CA GLU A 46 -11.21 -3.13 -15.70
C GLU A 46 -11.34 -1.60 -15.57
N TYR A 47 -11.36 -1.08 -14.35
CA TYR A 47 -11.45 0.36 -14.11
C TYR A 47 -10.19 1.10 -14.54
N LEU A 48 -9.01 0.55 -14.22
CA LEU A 48 -7.72 1.09 -14.63
C LEU A 48 -7.53 1.03 -16.15
N GLU A 49 -7.98 -0.04 -16.80
CA GLU A 49 -7.97 -0.17 -18.27
C GLU A 49 -8.80 0.94 -18.92
N ARG A 50 -10.01 1.19 -18.43
CA ARG A 50 -10.87 2.28 -18.93
C ARG A 50 -10.25 3.67 -18.73
N LEU A 51 -9.58 3.89 -17.60
CA LEU A 51 -8.86 5.14 -17.37
C LEU A 51 -7.67 5.30 -18.33
N ALA A 52 -6.92 4.23 -18.58
CA ALA A 52 -5.80 4.23 -19.52
C ALA A 52 -6.28 4.51 -20.95
N ASP A 53 -7.35 3.86 -21.38
CA ASP A 53 -7.97 4.10 -22.69
C ASP A 53 -8.44 5.55 -22.84
N GLY A 54 -9.06 6.11 -21.79
CA GLY A 54 -9.49 7.52 -21.76
C GLY A 54 -8.30 8.48 -21.91
N ALA A 55 -7.23 8.27 -21.15
CA ALA A 55 -6.03 9.10 -21.22
C ALA A 55 -5.35 9.02 -22.61
N LEU A 56 -5.29 7.83 -23.21
CA LEU A 56 -4.76 7.63 -24.55
C LEU A 56 -5.62 8.32 -25.62
N ALA A 57 -6.94 8.28 -25.48
CA ALA A 57 -7.86 8.97 -26.38
C ALA A 57 -7.70 10.49 -26.29
N GLU A 58 -7.63 11.05 -25.08
CA GLU A 58 -7.42 12.49 -24.86
C GLU A 58 -6.07 12.95 -25.42
N HIS A 59 -5.00 12.18 -25.20
CA HIS A 59 -3.69 12.46 -25.77
C HIS A 59 -3.74 12.45 -27.31
N SER A 60 -4.37 11.43 -27.89
CA SER A 60 -4.52 11.30 -29.35
C SER A 60 -5.39 12.42 -29.94
N ALA A 61 -6.32 12.97 -29.16
CA ALA A 61 -7.15 14.10 -29.54
C ALA A 61 -6.47 15.48 -29.34
N ASN A 62 -5.20 15.52 -28.88
CA ASN A 62 -4.49 16.73 -28.47
C ASN A 62 -5.22 17.52 -27.36
N GLN A 63 -5.91 16.82 -26.47
CA GLN A 63 -6.63 17.40 -25.32
C GLN A 63 -5.81 17.38 -24.03
N THR A 64 -4.58 16.88 -24.09
CA THR A 64 -3.64 16.88 -22.95
C THR A 64 -2.90 18.20 -22.83
N LYS A 65 -2.49 18.53 -21.60
CA LYS A 65 -1.58 19.65 -21.32
C LYS A 65 -0.19 19.11 -21.01
N GLU A 66 0.82 19.92 -21.28
CA GLU A 66 2.18 19.64 -20.85
C GLU A 66 2.24 19.68 -19.32
N LEU A 67 2.94 18.70 -18.74
CA LEU A 67 3.13 18.62 -17.31
C LEU A 67 4.20 19.64 -16.90
N ASP A 68 3.85 20.61 -16.08
CA ASP A 68 4.80 21.53 -15.44
C ASP A 68 5.13 21.03 -14.02
N PRO A 69 6.35 20.51 -13.77
CA PRO A 69 6.73 20.02 -12.45
C PRO A 69 6.79 21.10 -11.37
N ASP A 70 6.94 22.36 -11.74
CA ASP A 70 7.02 23.48 -10.79
C ASP A 70 5.63 23.94 -10.31
N GLU A 71 4.55 23.46 -10.96
CA GLU A 71 3.14 23.71 -10.58
C GLU A 71 2.46 22.51 -9.89
N LEU A 72 3.20 21.46 -9.53
CA LEU A 72 2.70 20.23 -8.88
C LEU A 72 2.47 20.35 -7.36
#